data_AF-C5ZWB6-F1
#
_entry.id   AF-C5ZWB6-F1
#
_cell.length_a   1.000
_cell.length_b   1.000
_cell.length_c   1.000
_cell.angle_alpha   90.00
_cell.angle_beta   90.00
_cell.angle_gamma   90.00
#
_symmetry.space_group_name_H-M   'P 1'
#
loop_
_entity.id
_entity.type
_entity.pdbx_description
1 polymer ?
#
loop_
_entity_poly.entity_id
_entity_poly.type
_entity_poly.pdbx_seq_one_letter_code
_entity_poly.pdbx_strand_id
1 'polypeptide(L)'
;MFDGKCKAELQKALEENRLLKAEIQRLQEEKRSLQEQIETSTKSEEHSNDDIKIFKDMTLGLAKSCSTNLKTLQDDFAKSVDLLYSAKDFATENIKHTTQTQSVMIEGLSNMTAKLSDFNNMITQVQNDFTAISSVISLITDISDQTNLLALNAAIEAARAGEHGRGFAVVADEVRKLAERTQKATKEIEMNIQVVQQNFSEVQTSTDEIIKEMEVLGTQNETLEKIQSSAAQISQGTQQILTTTFIGLVKLDHLLFKINGYSAIFTEDMEVKFVGHHDCRLGKWYDSGNGKENYSTLPSYPLIEAPHQGVHDNIIAGYEVMKSHGGTKDCMEEISKYFKQAEIESNNVVKYLDNLAAEKSATL
;
A
#
# COMPACT_ATOMS: atom_id res chain seq x y z
N MET A 1 47.47 0.20 -117.13
CA MET A 1 48.03 0.93 -115.96
C MET A 1 46.99 1.19 -114.86
N PHE A 2 46.05 0.27 -114.59
CA PHE A 2 44.98 0.45 -113.58
C PHE A 2 45.14 -0.47 -112.33
N ASP A 3 46.23 -1.22 -112.22
CA ASP A 3 46.36 -2.35 -111.27
C ASP A 3 47.04 -1.98 -109.93
N GLY A 4 47.91 -0.95 -109.91
CA GLY A 4 48.67 -0.59 -108.70
C GLY A 4 47.87 0.18 -107.64
N LYS A 5 46.91 1.02 -108.04
CA LYS A 5 46.09 1.84 -107.14
C LYS A 5 45.04 1.00 -106.42
N CYS A 6 44.39 0.09 -107.16
CA CYS A 6 43.38 -0.84 -106.62
C CYS A 6 43.99 -1.83 -105.61
N LYS A 7 45.24 -2.25 -105.81
CA LYS A 7 45.96 -3.16 -104.90
C LYS A 7 46.37 -2.49 -103.58
N ALA A 8 46.77 -1.22 -103.63
CA ALA A 8 47.10 -0.43 -102.44
C ALA A 8 45.85 -0.10 -101.61
N GLU A 9 44.73 0.24 -102.25
CA GLU A 9 43.44 0.44 -101.58
C GLU A 9 42.91 -0.86 -100.95
N LEU A 10 43.08 -2.01 -101.64
CA LEU A 10 42.71 -3.32 -101.10
C LEU A 10 43.57 -3.71 -99.88
N GLN A 11 44.88 -3.46 -99.90
CA GLN A 11 45.76 -3.71 -98.75
C GLN A 11 45.40 -2.83 -97.55
N LYS A 12 45.10 -1.54 -97.79
CA LYS A 12 44.66 -0.63 -96.73
C LYS A 12 43.33 -1.08 -96.12
N ALA A 13 42.36 -1.48 -96.95
CA ALA A 13 41.08 -2.00 -96.49
C ALA A 13 41.22 -3.33 -95.72
N LEU A 14 42.15 -4.20 -96.12
CA LEU A 14 42.44 -5.46 -95.41
C LEU A 14 43.07 -5.21 -94.02
N GLU A 15 43.97 -4.23 -93.91
CA GLU A 15 44.56 -3.86 -92.62
C GLU A 15 43.55 -3.15 -91.71
N GLU A 16 42.73 -2.25 -92.25
CA GLU A 16 41.59 -1.67 -91.52
C GLU A 16 40.60 -2.76 -91.05
N ASN A 17 40.31 -3.76 -91.88
CA ASN A 17 39.46 -4.90 -91.50
C ASN A 17 40.09 -5.75 -90.38
N ARG A 18 41.41 -5.92 -90.41
CA ARG A 18 42.17 -6.65 -89.37
C ARG A 18 42.12 -5.89 -88.05
N LEU A 19 42.35 -4.58 -88.07
CA LEU A 19 42.26 -3.71 -86.89
C LEU A 19 40.84 -3.67 -86.32
N LEU A 20 39.81 -3.53 -87.18
CA LEU A 20 38.41 -3.57 -86.75
C LEU A 20 38.03 -4.92 -86.14
N LYS A 21 38.53 -6.04 -86.66
CA LYS A 21 38.30 -7.37 -86.06
C LYS A 21 38.96 -7.50 -84.68
N ALA A 22 40.17 -7.00 -84.52
CA ALA A 22 40.85 -7.00 -83.22
C ALA A 22 40.11 -6.11 -82.20
N GLU A 23 39.61 -4.95 -82.64
CA GLU A 23 38.81 -4.05 -81.82
C GLU A 23 37.46 -4.66 -81.42
N ILE A 24 36.78 -5.35 -82.35
CA ILE A 24 35.54 -6.09 -82.06
C ILE A 24 35.79 -7.19 -81.04
N GLN A 25 36.89 -7.95 -81.16
CA GLN A 25 37.25 -8.97 -80.18
C GLN A 25 37.51 -8.36 -78.80
N ARG A 26 38.26 -7.25 -78.74
CA ARG A 26 38.51 -6.51 -77.49
C ARG A 26 37.21 -6.05 -76.85
N LEU A 27 36.32 -5.41 -77.62
CA LEU A 27 35.02 -4.96 -77.13
C LEU A 27 34.10 -6.10 -76.71
N GLN A 28 34.18 -7.27 -77.37
CA GLN A 28 33.43 -8.47 -76.97
C GLN A 28 33.92 -9.03 -75.64
N GLU A 29 35.22 -9.02 -75.40
CA GLU A 29 35.83 -9.48 -74.15
C GLU A 29 35.56 -8.51 -73.00
N GLU A 30 35.64 -7.21 -73.25
CA GLU A 30 35.25 -6.16 -72.30
C GLU A 30 33.76 -6.24 -71.95
N LYS A 31 32.88 -6.43 -72.96
CA LYS A 31 31.45 -6.64 -72.73
C LYS A 31 31.20 -7.87 -71.85
N ARG A 32 31.89 -8.98 -72.10
CA ARG A 32 31.74 -10.20 -71.30
C ARG A 32 32.19 -9.96 -69.85
N SER A 33 33.33 -9.30 -69.64
CA SER A 33 33.82 -8.96 -68.31
C SER A 33 32.83 -8.05 -67.55
N LEU A 34 32.28 -7.03 -68.22
CA LEU A 34 31.25 -6.17 -67.63
C LEU A 34 29.97 -6.94 -67.29
N GLN A 35 29.55 -7.89 -68.13
CA GLN A 35 28.38 -8.74 -67.85
C GLN A 35 28.59 -9.61 -66.61
N GLU A 36 29.76 -10.23 -66.45
CA GLU A 36 30.09 -11.03 -65.26
C GLU A 36 30.15 -10.17 -63.98
N GLN A 37 30.67 -8.93 -64.07
CA GLN A 37 30.68 -7.98 -62.94
C GLN A 37 29.26 -7.52 -62.56
N ILE A 38 28.40 -7.24 -63.54
CA ILE A 38 27.00 -6.87 -63.31
C ILE A 38 26.28 -8.04 -62.63
N GLU A 39 26.42 -9.26 -63.14
CA GLU A 39 25.72 -10.43 -62.60
C GLU A 39 26.14 -10.75 -61.15
N THR A 40 27.43 -10.52 -60.83
CA THR A 40 27.94 -10.64 -59.46
C THR A 40 27.40 -9.54 -58.55
N SER A 41 27.36 -8.29 -59.05
CA SER A 41 26.84 -7.14 -58.30
C SER A 41 25.34 -7.28 -58.03
N THR A 42 24.54 -7.70 -59.02
CA THR A 42 23.11 -7.93 -58.87
C THR A 42 22.82 -9.00 -57.82
N LYS A 43 23.55 -10.14 -57.82
CA LYS A 43 23.39 -11.17 -56.79
C LYS A 43 23.75 -10.67 -55.39
N SER A 44 24.79 -9.84 -55.28
CA SER A 44 25.19 -9.23 -54.00
C SER A 44 24.15 -8.22 -53.50
N GLU A 45 23.55 -7.43 -54.39
CA GLU A 45 22.47 -6.49 -54.06
C GLU A 45 21.18 -7.21 -53.65
N GLU A 46 20.80 -8.29 -54.36
CA GLU A 46 19.66 -9.14 -53.99
C GLU A 46 19.83 -9.73 -52.60
N HIS A 47 21.00 -10.30 -52.30
CA HIS A 47 21.28 -10.86 -50.97
C HIS A 47 21.26 -9.78 -49.87
N SER A 48 21.86 -8.62 -50.13
CA SER A 48 21.83 -7.49 -49.18
C SER A 48 20.42 -6.96 -48.93
N ASN A 49 19.56 -6.95 -49.94
CA ASN A 49 18.16 -6.52 -49.79
C ASN A 49 17.34 -7.53 -48.96
N ASP A 50 17.57 -8.83 -49.14
CA ASP A 50 16.95 -9.87 -48.33
C ASP A 50 17.35 -9.75 -46.85
N ASP A 51 18.63 -9.52 -46.56
CA ASP A 51 19.13 -9.31 -45.19
C ASP A 51 18.49 -8.07 -44.53
N ILE A 52 18.40 -6.95 -45.25
CA ILE A 52 17.76 -5.71 -44.78
C ILE A 52 16.28 -5.96 -44.49
N LYS A 53 15.59 -6.71 -45.34
CA LYS A 53 14.18 -7.04 -45.16
C LYS A 53 13.96 -7.90 -43.92
N ILE A 54 14.77 -8.95 -43.72
CA ILE A 54 14.70 -9.80 -42.52
C ILE A 54 14.94 -8.96 -41.26
N PHE A 55 15.94 -8.08 -41.28
CA PHE A 55 16.24 -7.21 -40.15
C PHE A 55 15.10 -6.21 -39.86
N LYS A 56 14.48 -5.65 -40.89
CA LYS A 56 13.28 -4.79 -40.78
C LYS A 56 12.12 -5.55 -40.15
N ASP A 57 11.80 -6.74 -40.64
CA ASP A 57 10.71 -7.57 -40.11
C ASP A 57 10.94 -7.97 -38.65
N MET A 58 12.17 -8.36 -38.28
CA MET A 58 12.54 -8.64 -36.89
C MET A 58 12.39 -7.40 -36.00
N THR A 59 12.85 -6.24 -36.46
CA THR A 59 12.78 -4.98 -35.70
C THR A 59 11.34 -4.55 -35.48
N LEU A 60 10.49 -4.64 -36.51
CA LEU A 60 9.05 -4.35 -36.41
C LEU A 60 8.33 -5.35 -35.50
N GLY A 61 8.69 -6.63 -35.58
CA GLY A 61 8.17 -7.67 -34.67
C GLY A 61 8.50 -7.37 -33.20
N LEU A 62 9.75 -6.97 -32.92
CA LEU A 62 10.18 -6.54 -31.58
C LEU A 62 9.46 -5.27 -31.13
N ALA A 63 9.34 -4.26 -31.99
CA ALA A 63 8.63 -3.02 -31.66
C ALA A 63 7.16 -3.26 -31.34
N LYS A 64 6.46 -4.08 -32.13
CA LYS A 64 5.07 -4.46 -31.90
C LYS A 64 4.90 -5.26 -30.60
N SER A 65 5.78 -6.21 -30.35
CA SER A 65 5.78 -7.00 -29.11
C SER A 65 6.03 -6.10 -27.89
N CYS A 66 6.99 -5.18 -27.97
CA CYS A 66 7.29 -4.22 -26.92
C CYS A 66 6.11 -3.29 -26.64
N SER A 67 5.48 -2.73 -27.68
CA SER A 67 4.26 -1.91 -27.56
C SER A 67 3.14 -2.68 -26.86
N THR A 68 2.92 -3.94 -27.23
CA THR A 68 1.92 -4.82 -26.60
C THR A 68 2.23 -5.05 -25.11
N ASN A 69 3.48 -5.38 -24.78
CA ASN A 69 3.90 -5.61 -23.39
C ASN A 69 3.80 -4.35 -22.53
N LEU A 70 4.19 -3.18 -23.07
CA LEU A 70 4.06 -1.90 -22.38
C LEU A 70 2.59 -1.54 -22.13
N LYS A 71 1.70 -1.87 -23.07
CA LYS A 71 0.26 -1.69 -22.87
C LYS A 71 -0.28 -2.57 -21.76
N THR A 72 0.11 -3.84 -21.70
CA THR A 72 -0.24 -4.74 -20.59
C THR A 72 0.26 -4.20 -19.25
N LEU A 73 1.53 -3.75 -19.18
CA LEU A 73 2.08 -3.13 -17.97
C LEU A 73 1.33 -1.87 -17.56
N GLN A 74 0.89 -1.07 -18.53
CA GLN A 74 0.07 0.11 -18.25
C GLN A 74 -1.27 -0.27 -17.61
N ASP A 75 -1.94 -1.30 -18.13
CA ASP A 75 -3.21 -1.77 -17.57
C ASP A 75 -3.02 -2.36 -16.16
N ASP A 76 -1.93 -3.08 -15.92
CA ASP A 76 -1.59 -3.64 -14.60
C ASP A 76 -1.23 -2.56 -13.57
N PHE A 77 -0.51 -1.53 -13.98
CA PHE A 77 -0.20 -0.39 -13.11
C PHE A 77 -1.46 0.42 -12.79
N ALA A 78 -2.38 0.59 -13.75
CA ALA A 78 -3.66 1.27 -13.51
C ALA A 78 -4.51 0.51 -12.48
N LYS A 79 -4.63 -0.82 -12.61
CA LYS A 79 -5.30 -1.66 -11.59
C LYS A 79 -4.61 -1.59 -10.24
N SER A 80 -3.28 -1.53 -10.23
CA SER A 80 -2.50 -1.41 -8.99
C SER A 80 -2.79 -0.09 -8.26
N VAL A 81 -2.96 1.01 -8.99
CA VAL A 81 -3.36 2.30 -8.43
C VAL A 81 -4.71 2.20 -7.70
N ASP A 82 -5.72 1.58 -8.32
CA ASP A 82 -7.06 1.42 -7.72
C ASP A 82 -7.01 0.58 -6.42
N LEU A 83 -6.24 -0.50 -6.43
CA LEU A 83 -6.01 -1.34 -5.24
C LEU A 83 -5.30 -0.58 -4.13
N LEU A 84 -4.31 0.25 -4.48
CA LEU A 84 -3.57 1.04 -3.50
C LEU A 84 -4.43 2.15 -2.88
N TYR A 85 -5.30 2.81 -3.65
CA TYR A 85 -6.28 3.74 -3.06
C TYR A 85 -7.20 3.03 -2.06
N SER A 86 -7.72 1.86 -2.43
CA SER A 86 -8.55 1.05 -1.53
C SER A 86 -7.81 0.66 -0.24
N ALA A 87 -6.53 0.29 -0.35
CA ALA A 87 -5.69 -0.04 0.80
C ALA A 87 -5.43 1.17 1.71
N LYS A 88 -5.22 2.36 1.12
CA LYS A 88 -5.03 3.62 1.87
C LYS A 88 -6.30 4.00 2.64
N ASP A 89 -7.46 3.89 1.99
CA ASP A 89 -8.75 4.20 2.62
C ASP A 89 -9.02 3.24 3.77
N PHE A 90 -8.77 1.94 3.58
CA PHE A 90 -8.90 0.94 4.63
C PHE A 90 -7.96 1.21 5.82
N ALA A 91 -6.71 1.58 5.56
CA ALA A 91 -5.75 1.93 6.61
C ALA A 91 -6.21 3.17 7.41
N THR A 92 -6.73 4.20 6.71
CA THR A 92 -7.26 5.43 7.33
C THR A 92 -8.50 5.13 8.18
N GLU A 93 -9.41 4.30 7.67
CA GLU A 93 -10.58 3.86 8.41
C GLU A 93 -10.19 3.04 9.65
N ASN A 94 -9.20 2.16 9.54
CA ASN A 94 -8.70 1.36 10.66
C ASN A 94 -8.09 2.25 11.77
N ILE A 95 -7.31 3.28 11.41
CA ILE A 95 -6.81 4.28 12.36
C ILE A 95 -7.99 4.93 13.10
N LYS A 96 -9.01 5.39 12.37
CA LYS A 96 -10.17 6.06 12.96
C LYS A 96 -10.93 5.15 13.93
N HIS A 97 -11.26 3.92 13.52
CA HIS A 97 -11.98 2.97 14.39
C HIS A 97 -11.15 2.61 15.61
N THR A 98 -9.85 2.34 15.44
CA THR A 98 -8.96 1.98 16.55
C THR A 98 -8.85 3.11 17.56
N THR A 99 -8.68 4.36 17.11
CA THR A 99 -8.67 5.53 18.01
C THR A 99 -10.00 5.70 18.76
N GLN A 100 -11.13 5.49 18.09
CA GLN A 100 -12.44 5.57 18.73
C GLN A 100 -12.61 4.46 19.78
N THR A 101 -12.29 3.21 19.44
CA THR A 101 -12.33 2.07 20.36
C THR A 101 -11.42 2.31 21.56
N GLN A 102 -10.22 2.83 21.33
CA GLN A 102 -9.26 3.16 22.37
C GLN A 102 -9.82 4.21 23.35
N SER A 103 -10.41 5.29 22.83
CA SER A 103 -11.03 6.34 23.65
C SER A 103 -12.15 5.79 24.53
N VAL A 104 -13.05 4.97 23.96
CA VAL A 104 -14.16 4.36 24.71
C VAL A 104 -13.63 3.39 25.77
N MET A 105 -12.58 2.63 25.46
CA MET A 105 -11.96 1.70 26.39
C MET A 105 -11.33 2.42 27.59
N ILE A 106 -10.55 3.49 27.35
CA ILE A 106 -9.91 4.28 28.41
C ILE A 106 -10.97 4.92 29.32
N GLU A 107 -12.02 5.50 28.75
CA GLU A 107 -13.13 6.07 29.52
C GLU A 107 -13.86 4.99 30.34
N GLY A 108 -14.14 3.84 29.73
CA GLY A 108 -14.75 2.70 30.40
C GLY A 108 -13.92 2.18 31.58
N LEU A 109 -12.61 2.03 31.39
CA LEU A 109 -11.68 1.61 32.45
C LEU A 109 -11.63 2.63 33.58
N SER A 110 -11.51 3.93 33.26
CA SER A 110 -11.51 4.99 34.28
C SER A 110 -12.77 4.97 35.13
N ASN A 111 -13.94 4.84 34.50
CA ASN A 111 -15.23 4.73 35.19
C ASN A 111 -15.33 3.47 36.05
N MET A 112 -14.81 2.34 35.58
CA MET A 112 -14.82 1.09 36.33
C MET A 112 -13.89 1.17 37.55
N THR A 113 -12.71 1.77 37.41
CA THR A 113 -11.77 2.00 38.53
C THR A 113 -12.43 2.84 39.63
N ALA A 114 -13.12 3.91 39.26
CA ALA A 114 -13.85 4.74 40.22
C ALA A 114 -14.93 3.94 40.97
N LYS A 115 -15.76 3.17 40.24
CA LYS A 115 -16.82 2.34 40.85
C LYS A 115 -16.28 1.25 41.77
N LEU A 116 -15.17 0.59 41.41
CA LEU A 116 -14.56 -0.44 42.25
C LEU A 116 -13.94 0.16 43.52
N SER A 117 -13.37 1.37 43.43
CA SER A 117 -12.92 2.11 44.61
C SER A 117 -14.08 2.39 45.57
N ASP A 118 -15.20 2.87 45.05
CA ASP A 118 -16.40 3.11 45.86
C ASP A 118 -16.95 1.82 46.47
N PHE A 119 -16.93 0.72 45.72
CA PHE A 119 -17.38 -0.58 46.18
C PHE A 119 -16.49 -1.14 47.31
N ASN A 120 -15.17 -1.04 47.18
CA ASN A 120 -14.22 -1.43 48.24
C ASN A 120 -14.40 -0.62 49.52
N ASN A 121 -14.68 0.68 49.41
CA ASN A 121 -15.03 1.52 50.55
C ASN A 121 -16.31 1.03 51.24
N MET A 122 -17.32 0.65 50.45
CA MET A 122 -18.59 0.13 50.96
C MET A 122 -18.43 -1.23 51.66
N ILE A 123 -17.64 -2.15 51.10
CA ILE A 123 -17.31 -3.44 51.72
C ILE A 123 -16.64 -3.20 53.08
N THR A 124 -15.66 -2.30 53.12
CA THR A 124 -14.92 -1.96 54.34
C THR A 124 -15.86 -1.39 55.41
N GLN A 125 -16.78 -0.51 55.02
CA GLN A 125 -17.78 0.05 55.93
C GLN A 125 -18.69 -1.05 56.49
N VAL A 126 -19.18 -1.95 55.65
CA VAL A 126 -20.05 -3.05 56.08
C VAL A 126 -19.31 -4.02 57.02
N GLN A 127 -18.02 -4.30 56.78
CA GLN A 127 -17.19 -5.10 57.69
C GLN A 127 -17.06 -4.44 59.08
N ASN A 128 -16.90 -3.11 59.13
CA ASN A 128 -16.89 -2.35 60.38
C ASN A 128 -18.25 -2.42 61.09
N ASP A 129 -19.35 -2.30 60.35
CA ASP A 129 -20.71 -2.38 60.89
C ASP A 129 -20.97 -3.77 61.50
N PHE A 130 -20.54 -4.86 60.84
CA PHE A 130 -20.65 -6.20 61.43
C PHE A 130 -19.84 -6.35 62.70
N THR A 131 -18.64 -5.77 62.76
CA THR A 131 -17.80 -5.80 63.96
C THR A 131 -18.50 -5.09 65.14
N ALA A 132 -19.14 -3.95 64.87
CA ALA A 132 -19.94 -3.23 65.87
C ALA A 132 -21.17 -4.05 66.31
N ILE A 133 -21.90 -4.67 65.38
CA ILE A 133 -23.06 -5.51 65.71
C ILE A 133 -22.64 -6.72 66.55
N SER A 134 -21.55 -7.40 66.18
CA SER A 134 -21.01 -8.53 66.96
C SER A 134 -20.69 -8.14 68.41
N SER A 135 -20.15 -6.94 68.63
CA SER A 135 -19.94 -6.40 69.99
C SER A 135 -21.25 -6.22 70.75
N VAL A 136 -22.29 -5.69 70.11
CA VAL A 136 -23.62 -5.53 70.73
C VAL A 136 -24.26 -6.89 71.04
N ILE A 137 -24.15 -7.86 70.13
CA ILE A 137 -24.68 -9.22 70.34
C ILE A 137 -23.96 -9.93 71.49
N SER A 138 -22.64 -9.77 71.61
CA SER A 138 -21.87 -10.26 72.75
C SER A 138 -22.41 -9.68 74.06
N LEU A 139 -22.63 -8.36 74.11
CA LEU A 139 -23.19 -7.70 75.30
C LEU A 139 -24.60 -8.20 75.66
N ILE A 140 -25.47 -8.41 74.67
CA ILE A 140 -26.83 -8.93 74.93
C ILE A 140 -26.76 -10.37 75.45
N THR A 141 -25.85 -11.19 74.92
CA THR A 141 -25.61 -12.55 75.41
C THR A 141 -25.15 -12.52 76.87
N ASP A 142 -24.18 -11.66 77.21
CA ASP A 142 -23.71 -11.48 78.60
C ASP A 142 -24.84 -11.03 79.54
N ILE A 143 -25.67 -10.07 79.12
CA ILE A 143 -26.84 -9.61 79.88
C ILE A 143 -27.84 -10.75 80.08
N SER A 144 -28.07 -11.56 79.05
CA SER A 144 -29.01 -12.68 79.12
C SER A 144 -28.48 -13.77 80.04
N ASP A 145 -27.19 -14.09 80.01
CA ASP A 145 -26.52 -15.00 80.96
C ASP A 145 -26.65 -14.51 82.40
N GLN A 146 -26.39 -13.23 82.65
CA GLN A 146 -26.56 -12.62 83.98
C GLN A 146 -28.02 -12.67 84.43
N THR A 147 -28.96 -12.36 83.55
CA THR A 147 -30.40 -12.39 83.85
C THR A 147 -30.86 -13.81 84.15
N ASN A 148 -30.37 -14.81 83.41
CA ASN A 148 -30.65 -16.22 83.63
C ASN A 148 -30.14 -16.68 85.01
N LEU A 149 -28.91 -16.30 85.37
CA LEU A 149 -28.34 -16.59 86.69
C LEU A 149 -29.09 -15.90 87.83
N LEU A 150 -29.49 -14.63 87.66
CA LEU A 150 -30.30 -13.90 88.63
C LEU A 150 -31.67 -14.53 88.83
N ALA A 151 -32.33 -14.92 87.73
CA ALA A 151 -33.63 -15.59 87.77
C ALA A 151 -33.55 -16.97 88.44
N LEU A 152 -32.48 -17.72 88.18
CA LEU A 152 -32.23 -18.99 88.85
C LEU A 152 -32.05 -18.80 90.37
N ASN A 153 -31.25 -17.83 90.79
CA ASN A 153 -31.06 -17.51 92.20
C ASN A 153 -32.39 -17.08 92.86
N ALA A 154 -33.20 -16.29 92.17
CA ALA A 154 -34.53 -15.88 92.66
C ALA A 154 -35.50 -17.06 92.77
N ALA A 155 -35.48 -18.00 91.81
CA ALA A 155 -36.30 -19.21 91.87
C ALA A 155 -35.92 -20.12 93.06
N ILE A 156 -34.61 -20.26 93.34
CA ILE A 156 -34.11 -20.99 94.51
C ILE A 156 -34.61 -20.35 95.81
N GLU A 157 -34.51 -19.03 95.95
CA GLU A 157 -34.92 -18.33 97.17
C GLU A 157 -36.46 -18.32 97.32
N ALA A 158 -37.21 -18.23 96.22
CA ALA A 158 -38.65 -18.36 96.21
C ALA A 158 -39.11 -19.77 96.66
N ALA A 159 -38.41 -20.83 96.24
CA ALA A 159 -38.66 -22.18 96.73
C ALA A 159 -38.36 -22.31 98.24
N ARG A 160 -37.32 -21.62 98.72
CA ARG A 160 -36.92 -21.59 100.13
C ARG A 160 -37.95 -20.91 101.04
N ALA A 161 -38.65 -19.89 100.53
CA ALA A 161 -39.72 -19.19 101.24
C ALA A 161 -41.05 -19.98 101.32
N GLY A 162 -41.14 -21.17 100.71
CA GLY A 162 -42.29 -22.05 100.78
C GLY A 162 -43.57 -21.44 100.19
N GLU A 163 -44.70 -21.52 100.90
CA GLU A 163 -46.00 -21.01 100.44
C GLU A 163 -46.00 -19.50 100.18
N HIS A 164 -45.20 -18.72 100.91
CA HIS A 164 -45.11 -17.26 100.71
C HIS A 164 -44.32 -16.86 99.45
N GLY A 165 -43.46 -17.74 98.93
CA GLY A 165 -42.64 -17.50 97.74
C GLY A 165 -43.27 -17.93 96.42
N ARG A 166 -44.47 -18.53 96.46
CA ARG A 166 -45.08 -19.22 95.30
C ARG A 166 -45.32 -18.30 94.10
N GLY A 167 -45.75 -17.06 94.33
CA GLY A 167 -45.91 -16.06 93.27
C GLY A 167 -44.58 -15.57 92.69
N PHE A 168 -43.55 -15.41 93.53
CA PHE A 168 -42.20 -15.04 93.10
C PHE A 168 -41.53 -16.15 92.29
N ALA A 169 -41.77 -17.43 92.63
CA ALA A 169 -41.23 -18.57 91.89
C ALA A 169 -41.71 -18.59 90.43
N VAL A 170 -43.01 -18.30 90.19
CA VAL A 170 -43.58 -18.23 88.83
C VAL A 170 -42.94 -17.11 88.02
N VAL A 171 -42.75 -15.93 88.62
CA VAL A 171 -42.10 -14.80 87.95
C VAL A 171 -40.63 -15.12 87.63
N ALA A 172 -39.90 -15.69 88.59
CA ALA A 172 -38.50 -16.07 88.40
C ALA A 172 -38.34 -17.09 87.26
N ASP A 173 -39.20 -18.11 87.18
CA ASP A 173 -39.17 -19.08 86.08
C ASP A 173 -39.52 -18.46 84.72
N GLU A 174 -40.43 -17.48 84.68
CA GLU A 174 -40.76 -16.77 83.43
C GLU A 174 -39.60 -15.87 82.96
N VAL A 175 -38.93 -15.18 83.88
CA VAL A 175 -37.71 -14.40 83.58
C VAL A 175 -36.59 -15.32 83.10
N ARG A 176 -36.43 -16.50 83.71
CA ARG A 176 -35.45 -17.52 83.30
C ARG A 176 -35.69 -17.98 81.86
N LYS A 177 -36.93 -18.34 81.52
CA LYS A 177 -37.32 -18.71 80.15
C LYS A 177 -37.12 -17.57 79.17
N LEU A 178 -37.39 -16.32 79.56
CA LEU A 178 -37.17 -15.16 78.71
C LEU A 178 -35.67 -14.95 78.42
N ALA A 179 -34.81 -15.13 79.42
CA ALA A 179 -33.36 -15.06 79.26
C ALA A 179 -32.85 -16.18 78.34
N GLU A 180 -33.28 -17.43 78.53
CA GLU A 180 -32.96 -18.57 77.65
C GLU A 180 -33.42 -18.31 76.19
N ARG A 181 -34.64 -17.78 76.00
CA ARG A 181 -35.14 -17.39 74.66
C ARG A 181 -34.29 -16.27 74.04
N THR A 182 -33.83 -15.32 74.84
CA THR A 182 -32.98 -14.21 74.37
C THR A 182 -31.63 -14.73 73.92
N GLN A 183 -30.99 -15.63 74.68
CA GLN A 183 -29.72 -16.28 74.27
C GLN A 183 -29.86 -17.07 72.97
N LYS A 184 -30.98 -17.79 72.81
CA LYS A 184 -31.23 -18.52 71.56
C LYS A 184 -31.34 -17.54 70.38
N ALA A 185 -32.07 -16.44 70.55
CA ALA A 185 -32.21 -15.42 69.52
C ALA A 185 -30.88 -14.72 69.19
N THR A 186 -30.05 -14.38 70.19
CA THR A 186 -28.74 -13.77 69.92
C THR A 186 -27.82 -14.72 69.17
N LYS A 187 -27.83 -16.00 69.49
CA LYS A 187 -27.07 -17.03 68.76
C LYS A 187 -27.53 -17.21 67.32
N GLU A 188 -28.83 -17.15 67.06
CA GLU A 188 -29.38 -17.15 65.69
C GLU A 188 -28.93 -15.91 64.90
N ILE A 189 -28.91 -14.73 65.53
CA ILE A 189 -28.39 -13.50 64.91
C ILE A 189 -26.89 -13.61 64.63
N GLU A 190 -26.10 -14.15 65.57
CA GLU A 190 -24.65 -14.35 65.39
C GLU A 190 -24.34 -15.25 64.18
N MET A 191 -25.05 -16.38 64.04
CA MET A 191 -24.91 -17.26 62.88
C MET A 191 -25.26 -16.52 61.57
N ASN A 192 -26.33 -15.72 61.56
CA ASN A 192 -26.70 -14.94 60.38
C ASN A 192 -25.62 -13.90 60.02
N ILE A 193 -25.03 -13.22 61.01
CA ILE A 193 -23.93 -12.27 60.78
C ILE A 193 -22.73 -12.97 60.15
N GLN A 194 -22.35 -14.15 60.66
CA GLN A 194 -21.24 -14.92 60.11
C GLN A 194 -21.47 -15.32 58.64
N VAL A 195 -22.70 -15.72 58.29
CA VAL A 195 -23.06 -16.03 56.90
C VAL A 195 -22.93 -14.80 56.01
N VAL A 196 -23.41 -13.64 56.46
CA VAL A 196 -23.31 -12.42 55.65
C VAL A 196 -21.85 -11.95 55.54
N GLN A 197 -21.05 -12.06 56.60
CA GLN A 197 -19.60 -11.78 56.55
C GLN A 197 -18.89 -12.66 55.53
N GLN A 198 -19.22 -13.95 55.48
CA GLN A 198 -18.67 -14.87 54.47
C GLN A 198 -19.06 -14.43 53.05
N ASN A 199 -20.33 -14.06 52.82
CA ASN A 199 -20.78 -13.57 51.51
C ASN A 199 -20.01 -12.30 51.09
N PHE A 200 -19.70 -11.38 52.02
CA PHE A 200 -18.91 -10.18 51.72
C PHE A 200 -17.44 -10.49 51.43
N SER A 201 -16.86 -11.51 52.06
CA SER A 201 -15.51 -12.00 51.74
C SER A 201 -15.43 -12.55 50.32
N GLU A 202 -16.45 -13.29 49.88
CA GLU A 202 -16.56 -13.78 48.50
C GLU A 202 -16.70 -12.62 47.50
N VAL A 203 -17.53 -11.62 47.81
CA VAL A 203 -17.67 -10.39 47.02
C VAL A 203 -16.35 -9.62 46.92
N GLN A 204 -15.56 -9.56 47.99
CA GLN A 204 -14.23 -8.94 47.97
C GLN A 204 -13.29 -9.71 47.04
N THR A 205 -13.29 -11.03 47.10
CA THR A 205 -12.49 -11.88 46.19
C THR A 205 -12.87 -11.63 44.73
N SER A 206 -14.17 -11.58 44.42
CA SER A 206 -14.64 -11.25 43.06
C SER A 206 -14.25 -9.84 42.62
N THR A 207 -14.18 -8.89 43.56
CA THR A 207 -13.73 -7.52 43.28
C THR A 207 -12.26 -7.49 42.90
N ASP A 208 -11.41 -8.24 43.62
CA ASP A 208 -9.99 -8.37 43.29
C ASP A 208 -9.76 -9.04 41.92
N GLU A 209 -10.59 -10.03 41.57
CA GLU A 209 -10.56 -10.65 40.24
C GLU A 209 -10.90 -9.65 39.13
N ILE A 210 -11.92 -8.81 39.31
CA ILE A 210 -12.29 -7.77 38.34
C ILE A 210 -11.14 -6.77 38.17
N ILE A 211 -10.45 -6.36 39.24
CA ILE A 211 -9.29 -5.47 39.17
C ILE A 211 -8.20 -6.08 38.28
N LYS A 212 -7.93 -7.39 38.45
CA LYS A 212 -6.96 -8.10 37.63
C LYS A 212 -7.39 -8.19 36.15
N GLU A 213 -8.67 -8.41 35.88
CA GLU A 213 -9.20 -8.36 34.51
C GLU A 213 -9.05 -6.97 33.87
N MET A 214 -9.23 -5.91 34.66
CA MET A 214 -9.00 -4.53 34.19
C MET A 214 -7.54 -4.26 33.83
N GLU A 215 -6.57 -4.80 34.56
CA GLU A 215 -5.15 -4.70 34.20
C GLU A 215 -4.89 -5.35 32.83
N VAL A 216 -5.48 -6.52 32.58
CA VAL A 216 -5.40 -7.19 31.28
C VAL A 216 -6.02 -6.33 30.17
N LEU A 217 -7.18 -5.71 30.41
CA LEU A 217 -7.77 -4.74 29.46
C LEU A 217 -6.85 -3.53 29.23
N GLY A 218 -6.11 -3.07 30.24
CA GLY A 218 -5.07 -2.07 30.08
C GLY A 218 -3.98 -2.49 29.08
N THR A 219 -3.55 -3.76 29.10
CA THR A 219 -2.59 -4.27 28.09
C THR A 219 -3.17 -4.38 26.69
N GLN A 220 -4.49 -4.52 26.55
CA GLN A 220 -5.15 -4.49 25.23
C GLN A 220 -5.07 -3.11 24.59
N ASN A 221 -5.04 -2.03 25.39
CA ASN A 221 -4.83 -0.68 24.88
C ASN A 221 -3.48 -0.56 24.15
N GLU A 222 -2.40 -1.14 24.68
CA GLU A 222 -1.09 -1.17 24.00
C GLU A 222 -1.14 -1.92 22.66
N THR A 223 -2.01 -2.93 22.56
CA THR A 223 -2.22 -3.68 21.30
C THR A 223 -2.94 -2.81 20.27
N LEU A 224 -3.95 -2.03 20.70
CA LEU A 224 -4.62 -1.06 19.83
C LEU A 224 -3.64 0.01 19.32
N GLU A 225 -2.73 0.51 20.17
CA GLU A 225 -1.68 1.45 19.74
C GLU A 225 -0.77 0.86 18.67
N LYS A 226 -0.37 -0.42 18.81
CA LYS A 226 0.41 -1.13 17.79
C LYS A 226 -0.36 -1.29 16.47
N ILE A 227 -1.66 -1.56 16.54
CA ILE A 227 -2.53 -1.64 15.35
C ILE A 227 -2.59 -0.26 14.67
N GLN A 228 -2.79 0.81 15.43
CA GLN A 228 -2.81 2.17 14.90
C GLN A 228 -1.49 2.55 14.22
N SER A 229 -0.35 2.25 14.87
CA SER A 229 0.98 2.48 14.29
C SER A 229 1.18 1.69 13.00
N SER A 230 0.75 0.43 12.97
CA SER A 230 0.85 -0.43 11.79
C SER A 230 -0.02 0.09 10.64
N ALA A 231 -1.24 0.52 10.94
CA ALA A 231 -2.13 1.13 9.95
C ALA A 231 -1.58 2.46 9.41
N ALA A 232 -0.94 3.29 10.26
CA ALA A 232 -0.26 4.50 9.83
C ALA A 232 0.92 4.20 8.88
N GLN A 233 1.74 3.20 9.21
CA GLN A 233 2.83 2.74 8.34
C GLN A 233 2.31 2.20 7.00
N ILE A 234 1.21 1.43 7.02
CA ILE A 234 0.56 0.97 5.79
C ILE A 234 0.10 2.16 4.95
N SER A 235 -0.60 3.12 5.54
CA SER A 235 -1.06 4.32 4.84
C SER A 235 0.09 5.10 4.20
N GLN A 236 1.19 5.29 4.93
CA GLN A 236 2.39 5.98 4.42
C GLN A 236 3.07 5.18 3.30
N GLY A 237 3.29 3.88 3.50
CA GLY A 237 3.90 3.00 2.51
C GLY A 237 3.06 2.92 1.22
N THR A 238 1.74 2.81 1.35
CA THR A 238 0.81 2.85 0.22
C THR A 238 0.89 4.17 -0.53
N GLN A 239 1.05 5.32 0.16
CA GLN A 239 1.22 6.61 -0.50
C GLN A 239 2.55 6.71 -1.29
N GLN A 240 3.62 6.11 -0.79
CA GLN A 240 4.89 6.01 -1.51
C GLN A 240 4.79 5.10 -2.74
N ILE A 241 4.13 3.95 -2.61
CA ILE A 241 3.90 3.03 -3.74
C ILE A 241 3.01 3.71 -4.78
N LEU A 242 1.92 4.39 -4.38
CA LEU A 242 1.07 5.16 -5.28
C LEU A 242 1.89 6.14 -6.11
N THR A 243 2.73 6.94 -5.45
CA THR A 243 3.64 7.90 -6.10
C THR A 243 4.49 7.21 -7.16
N THR A 244 5.14 6.11 -6.81
CA THR A 244 6.04 5.37 -7.71
C THR A 244 5.29 4.73 -8.88
N THR A 245 4.13 4.12 -8.62
CA THR A 245 3.28 3.50 -9.66
C THR A 245 2.72 4.54 -10.62
N PHE A 246 2.28 5.70 -10.12
CA PHE A 246 1.81 6.80 -10.97
C PHE A 246 2.91 7.35 -11.87
N ILE A 247 4.10 7.60 -11.33
CA ILE A 247 5.25 8.02 -12.14
C ILE A 247 5.62 6.93 -13.15
N GLY A 248 5.53 5.65 -12.78
CA GLY A 248 5.69 4.53 -13.69
C GLY A 248 4.70 4.54 -14.86
N LEU A 249 3.43 4.83 -14.62
CA LEU A 249 2.41 4.98 -15.68
C LEU A 249 2.79 6.07 -16.68
N VAL A 250 3.24 7.22 -16.17
CA VAL A 250 3.68 8.35 -17.01
C VAL A 250 4.89 7.96 -17.87
N LYS A 251 5.85 7.21 -17.32
CA LYS A 251 6.97 6.67 -18.09
C LYS A 251 6.53 5.69 -19.17
N LEU A 252 5.55 4.82 -18.89
CA LEU A 252 5.02 3.88 -19.88
C LEU A 252 4.33 4.61 -21.03
N ASP A 253 3.55 5.65 -20.75
CA ASP A 253 2.95 6.52 -21.80
C ASP A 253 4.01 7.13 -22.71
N HIS A 254 5.08 7.66 -22.11
CA HIS A 254 6.21 8.25 -22.81
C HIS A 254 6.93 7.23 -23.71
N LEU A 255 7.19 6.03 -23.20
CA LEU A 255 7.82 4.95 -23.98
C LEU A 255 6.92 4.47 -25.13
N LEU A 256 5.61 4.37 -24.91
CA LEU A 256 4.64 4.04 -25.95
C LEU A 256 4.62 5.08 -27.06
N PHE A 257 4.66 6.38 -26.72
CA PHE A 257 4.77 7.44 -27.73
C PHE A 257 6.00 7.27 -28.61
N LYS A 258 7.17 7.00 -28.01
CA LYS A 258 8.42 6.76 -28.75
C LYS A 258 8.35 5.54 -29.67
N ILE A 259 7.90 4.39 -29.16
CA ILE A 259 7.82 3.16 -29.96
C ILE A 259 6.84 3.33 -31.12
N ASN A 260 5.71 4.00 -30.90
CA ASN A 260 4.76 4.28 -31.97
C ASN A 260 5.35 5.24 -33.01
N GLY A 261 6.09 6.27 -32.58
CA GLY A 261 6.78 7.18 -33.49
C GLY A 261 7.85 6.51 -34.34
N TYR A 262 8.70 5.67 -33.74
CA TYR A 262 9.69 4.90 -34.48
C TYR A 262 9.04 3.89 -35.42
N SER A 263 8.01 3.18 -34.96
CA SER A 263 7.29 2.21 -35.78
C SER A 263 6.67 2.87 -37.00
N ALA A 264 6.02 4.03 -36.85
CA ALA A 264 5.40 4.77 -37.95
C ALA A 264 6.40 5.11 -39.07
N ILE A 265 7.63 5.48 -38.70
CA ILE A 265 8.71 5.78 -39.64
C ILE A 265 9.21 4.52 -40.34
N PHE A 266 9.43 3.42 -39.61
CA PHE A 266 9.88 2.16 -40.20
C PHE A 266 8.81 1.47 -41.07
N THR A 267 7.53 1.65 -40.76
CA THR A 267 6.41 1.14 -41.57
C THR A 267 6.03 2.08 -42.71
N GLU A 268 6.68 3.25 -42.82
CA GLU A 268 6.36 4.28 -43.82
C GLU A 268 4.88 4.69 -43.78
N ASP A 269 4.30 4.72 -42.58
CA ASP A 269 2.89 5.05 -42.38
C ASP A 269 2.70 6.58 -42.49
N MET A 270 2.18 7.03 -43.64
CA MET A 270 2.00 8.45 -43.94
C MET A 270 0.76 9.10 -43.32
N GLU A 271 -0.09 8.32 -42.62
CA GLU A 271 -1.35 8.82 -42.07
C GLU A 271 -1.30 9.11 -40.56
N VAL A 272 -0.20 8.74 -39.88
CA VAL A 272 -0.04 8.98 -38.45
C VAL A 272 -0.06 10.47 -38.13
N LYS A 273 -0.92 10.84 -37.17
CA LYS A 273 -0.98 12.20 -36.62
C LYS A 273 -0.35 12.20 -35.23
N PHE A 274 0.76 12.90 -35.11
CA PHE A 274 1.40 13.14 -33.81
C PHE A 274 0.71 14.29 -33.09
N VAL A 275 0.51 14.10 -31.77
CA VAL A 275 0.05 15.16 -30.88
C VAL A 275 1.25 15.96 -30.36
N GLY A 276 1.03 17.25 -30.09
CA GLY A 276 2.03 18.09 -29.43
C GLY A 276 2.33 17.63 -28.00
N HIS A 277 3.45 18.09 -27.45
CA HIS A 277 3.90 17.69 -26.11
C HIS A 277 2.95 18.16 -24.99
N HIS A 278 2.17 19.23 -25.18
CA HIS A 278 1.12 19.63 -24.22
C HIS A 278 -0.20 18.87 -24.41
N ASP A 279 -0.49 18.40 -25.63
CA ASP A 279 -1.73 17.67 -25.95
C ASP A 279 -1.65 16.16 -25.61
N CYS A 280 -0.44 15.65 -25.37
CA CYS A 280 -0.19 14.28 -24.96
C CYS A 280 -0.59 14.05 -23.49
N ARG A 281 -0.61 12.78 -23.06
CA ARG A 281 -1.02 12.42 -21.68
C ARG A 281 -0.05 12.97 -20.62
N LEU A 282 1.26 12.94 -20.88
CA LEU A 282 2.27 13.52 -19.99
C LEU A 282 2.15 15.05 -19.96
N GLY A 283 1.93 15.71 -21.10
CA GLY A 283 1.61 17.13 -21.23
C GLY A 283 0.49 17.57 -20.32
N LYS A 284 -0.70 17.00 -20.55
CA LYS A 284 -1.90 17.25 -19.74
C LYS A 284 -1.67 16.99 -18.25
N TRP A 285 -0.87 15.98 -17.91
CA TRP A 285 -0.56 15.64 -16.52
C TRP A 285 0.20 16.75 -15.79
N TYR A 286 1.22 17.37 -16.40
CA TYR A 286 1.93 18.50 -15.76
C TYR A 286 1.27 19.86 -16.04
N ASP A 287 0.54 20.07 -17.14
CA ASP A 287 -0.05 21.39 -17.40
C ASP A 287 -1.26 21.72 -16.50
N SER A 288 -2.10 20.71 -16.24
CA SER A 288 -3.41 20.90 -15.61
C SER A 288 -3.91 19.73 -14.78
N GLY A 289 -3.25 18.57 -14.82
CA GLY A 289 -3.67 17.38 -14.09
C GLY A 289 -3.01 17.20 -12.71
N ASN A 290 -3.12 15.96 -12.21
CA ASN A 290 -2.55 15.54 -10.92
C ASN A 290 -1.05 15.84 -10.77
N GLY A 291 -0.29 15.88 -11.86
CA GLY A 291 1.13 16.23 -11.84
C GLY A 291 1.35 17.63 -11.29
N LYS A 292 0.55 18.59 -11.76
CA LYS A 292 0.59 19.96 -11.26
C LYS A 292 0.17 20.07 -9.81
N GLU A 293 -0.95 19.48 -9.46
CA GLU A 293 -1.50 19.58 -8.11
C GLU A 293 -0.55 19.00 -7.05
N ASN A 294 0.12 17.88 -7.37
CA ASN A 294 0.86 17.12 -6.38
C ASN A 294 2.39 17.29 -6.45
N TYR A 295 2.94 17.76 -7.57
CA TYR A 295 4.38 17.78 -7.82
C TYR A 295 4.92 19.16 -8.25
N SER A 296 4.08 20.16 -8.54
CA SER A 296 4.54 21.46 -9.06
C SER A 296 5.51 22.23 -8.17
N THR A 297 5.54 21.94 -6.88
CA THR A 297 6.44 22.56 -5.90
C THR A 297 7.80 21.87 -5.82
N LEU A 298 7.97 20.72 -6.49
CA LEU A 298 9.18 19.92 -6.38
C LEU A 298 10.28 20.39 -7.36
N PRO A 299 11.56 20.36 -6.94
CA PRO A 299 12.67 20.88 -7.75
C PRO A 299 12.79 20.28 -9.15
N SER A 300 12.52 18.98 -9.31
CA SER A 300 12.67 18.30 -10.60
C SER A 300 11.49 18.52 -11.55
N TYR A 301 10.37 19.07 -11.05
CA TYR A 301 9.14 19.25 -11.83
C TYR A 301 9.31 20.15 -13.07
N PRO A 302 9.81 21.41 -12.96
CA PRO A 302 9.96 22.28 -14.13
C PRO A 302 11.03 21.79 -15.12
N LEU A 303 11.88 20.83 -14.72
CA LEU A 303 12.96 20.30 -15.57
C LEU A 303 12.45 19.29 -16.61
N ILE A 304 11.20 18.84 -16.50
CA ILE A 304 10.62 17.82 -17.39
C ILE A 304 10.22 18.40 -18.75
N GLU A 305 9.71 19.63 -18.78
CA GLU A 305 9.06 20.21 -19.95
C GLU A 305 10.00 20.28 -21.17
N ALA A 306 11.18 20.88 -21.00
CA ALA A 306 12.15 21.07 -22.09
C ALA A 306 12.59 19.73 -22.76
N PRO A 307 13.06 18.71 -22.02
CA PRO A 307 13.41 17.43 -22.65
C PRO A 307 12.17 16.69 -23.19
N HIS A 308 11.00 16.85 -22.56
CA HIS A 308 9.76 16.26 -23.09
C HIS A 308 9.37 16.86 -24.45
N GLN A 309 9.42 18.18 -24.58
CA GLN A 309 9.27 18.86 -25.86
C GLN A 309 10.32 18.35 -26.86
N GLY A 310 11.58 18.23 -26.44
CA GLY A 310 12.65 17.70 -27.27
C GLY A 310 12.37 16.30 -27.84
N VAL A 311 11.74 15.41 -27.07
CA VAL A 311 11.32 14.09 -27.58
C VAL A 311 10.27 14.22 -28.69
N HIS A 312 9.23 15.03 -28.48
CA HIS A 312 8.19 15.26 -29.48
C HIS A 312 8.77 15.90 -30.75
N ASP A 313 9.53 16.99 -30.60
CA ASP A 313 10.08 17.75 -31.72
C ASP A 313 10.98 16.88 -32.61
N ASN A 314 11.84 16.05 -32.01
CA ASN A 314 12.72 15.16 -32.78
C ASN A 314 11.96 14.02 -33.47
N ILE A 315 10.98 13.40 -32.82
CA ILE A 315 10.18 12.32 -33.44
C ILE A 315 9.36 12.87 -34.61
N ILE A 316 8.72 14.03 -34.41
CA ILE A 316 7.91 14.68 -35.45
C ILE A 316 8.81 15.13 -36.61
N ALA A 317 9.98 15.72 -36.33
CA ALA A 317 10.92 16.13 -37.38
C ALA A 317 11.41 14.94 -38.20
N GLY A 318 11.79 13.83 -37.55
CA GLY A 318 12.18 12.60 -38.25
C GLY A 318 11.04 12.03 -39.11
N TYR A 319 9.80 12.10 -38.61
CA TYR A 319 8.62 11.68 -39.36
C TYR A 319 8.35 12.55 -40.59
N GLU A 320 8.47 13.87 -40.47
CA GLU A 320 8.27 14.80 -41.60
C GLU A 320 9.35 14.64 -42.68
N VAL A 321 10.60 14.34 -42.30
CA VAL A 321 11.66 13.99 -43.25
C VAL A 321 11.28 12.73 -44.05
N MET A 322 10.84 11.67 -43.36
CA MET A 322 10.37 10.42 -43.97
C MET A 322 9.19 10.68 -44.92
N LYS A 323 8.21 11.48 -44.49
CA LYS A 323 7.01 11.80 -45.28
C LYS A 323 7.32 12.64 -46.52
N SER A 324 8.27 13.57 -46.43
CA SER A 324 8.59 14.51 -47.50
C SER A 324 9.53 13.92 -48.55
N HIS A 325 10.44 13.04 -48.15
CA HIS A 325 11.54 12.57 -49.00
C HIS A 325 11.60 11.03 -49.16
N GLY A 326 10.70 10.30 -48.51
CA GLY A 326 10.63 8.84 -48.53
C GLY A 326 11.79 8.16 -47.79
N GLY A 327 11.92 6.85 -47.97
CA GLY A 327 12.92 6.03 -47.29
C GLY A 327 14.31 5.97 -47.95
N THR A 328 14.78 7.06 -48.58
CA THR A 328 16.12 7.06 -49.22
C THR A 328 17.24 6.98 -48.17
N LYS A 329 18.43 6.52 -48.58
CA LYS A 329 19.58 6.34 -47.66
C LYS A 329 19.94 7.64 -46.92
N ASP A 330 20.03 8.75 -47.64
CA ASP A 330 20.38 10.05 -47.08
C ASP A 330 19.32 10.53 -46.07
N CYS A 331 18.04 10.26 -46.35
CA CYS A 331 16.94 10.57 -45.44
C CYS A 331 17.00 9.70 -44.18
N MET A 332 17.32 8.42 -44.30
CA MET A 332 17.47 7.51 -43.16
C MET A 332 18.65 7.89 -42.26
N GLU A 333 19.75 8.40 -42.82
CA GLU A 333 20.87 8.94 -42.04
C GLU A 333 20.48 10.20 -41.25
N GLU A 334 19.65 11.06 -41.85
CA GLU A 334 19.11 12.25 -41.18
C GLU A 334 18.11 11.88 -40.07
N ILE A 335 17.16 11.00 -40.36
CA ILE A 335 16.19 10.46 -39.38
C ILE A 335 16.91 9.82 -38.18
N SER A 336 18.00 9.09 -38.43
CA SER A 336 18.81 8.48 -37.36
C SER A 336 19.37 9.52 -36.39
N LYS A 337 19.72 10.73 -36.84
CA LYS A 337 20.19 11.81 -35.96
C LYS A 337 19.07 12.30 -35.04
N TYR A 338 17.87 12.48 -35.58
CA TYR A 338 16.69 12.85 -34.80
C TYR A 338 16.37 11.78 -33.74
N PHE A 339 16.44 10.49 -34.08
CA PHE A 339 16.21 9.41 -33.11
C PHE A 339 17.23 9.42 -31.99
N LYS A 340 18.52 9.60 -32.29
CA LYS A 340 19.56 9.72 -31.26
C LYS A 340 19.29 10.87 -30.31
N GLN A 341 18.88 12.02 -30.83
CA GLN A 341 18.53 13.16 -29.98
C GLN A 341 17.28 12.88 -29.14
N ALA A 342 16.23 12.28 -29.72
CA ALA A 342 15.03 11.88 -28.99
C ALA A 342 15.34 10.88 -27.85
N GLU A 343 16.29 9.96 -28.04
CA GLU A 343 16.75 9.05 -26.98
C GLU A 343 17.46 9.80 -25.84
N ILE A 344 18.31 10.77 -26.15
CA ILE A 344 19.00 11.60 -25.16
C ILE A 344 17.97 12.38 -24.33
N GLU A 345 17.04 13.07 -24.98
CA GLU A 345 15.99 13.82 -24.29
C GLU A 345 15.06 12.91 -23.49
N SER A 346 14.73 11.74 -24.02
CA SER A 346 13.95 10.74 -23.30
C SER A 346 14.62 10.28 -22.01
N ASN A 347 15.94 10.11 -22.00
CA ASN A 347 16.68 9.74 -20.79
C ASN A 347 16.60 10.86 -19.74
N ASN A 348 16.63 12.12 -20.17
CA ASN A 348 16.43 13.26 -19.28
C ASN A 348 15.01 13.27 -18.68
N VAL A 349 13.97 13.05 -19.49
CA VAL A 349 12.58 12.93 -19.00
C VAL A 349 12.47 11.84 -17.93
N VAL A 350 12.97 10.63 -18.21
CA VAL A 350 12.90 9.51 -17.26
C VAL A 350 13.66 9.82 -15.97
N LYS A 351 14.85 10.42 -16.08
CA LYS A 351 15.65 10.84 -14.92
C LYS A 351 14.89 11.84 -14.04
N TYR A 352 14.27 12.86 -14.62
CA TYR A 352 13.54 13.87 -13.84
C TYR A 352 12.25 13.29 -13.22
N LEU A 353 11.60 12.35 -13.91
CA LEU A 353 10.49 11.58 -13.34
C LEU A 353 10.94 10.71 -12.14
N ASP A 354 12.11 10.07 -12.21
CA ASP A 354 12.69 9.34 -11.07
C ASP A 354 12.99 10.25 -9.89
N ASN A 355 13.60 11.40 -10.16
CA ASN A 355 13.85 12.39 -9.12
C ASN A 355 12.55 12.88 -8.49
N LEU A 356 11.49 13.13 -9.27
CA LEU A 356 10.19 13.52 -8.74
C LEU A 356 9.60 12.47 -7.79
N ALA A 357 9.72 11.18 -8.12
CA ALA A 357 9.26 10.11 -7.25
C ALA A 357 10.04 10.11 -5.92
N ALA A 358 11.36 10.29 -5.98
CA ALA A 358 12.23 10.36 -4.80
C ALA A 358 11.95 11.61 -3.95
N GLU A 359 11.85 12.78 -4.57
CA GLU A 359 11.53 14.06 -3.93
C GLU A 359 10.17 14.00 -3.24
N LYS A 360 9.14 13.48 -3.91
CA LYS A 360 7.82 13.30 -3.31
C LYS A 360 7.86 12.33 -2.14
N SER A 361 8.59 11.22 -2.26
CA SER A 361 8.72 10.24 -1.19
C SER A 361 9.44 10.79 0.04
N ALA A 362 10.37 11.74 -0.15
CA ALA A 362 11.06 12.42 0.95
C ALA A 362 10.20 13.47 1.69
N THR A 363 9.06 13.89 1.10
CA THR A 363 8.10 14.80 1.74
C THR A 363 6.99 14.08 2.53
N LEU A 364 6.92 12.75 2.41
CA LEU A 364 5.99 11.86 3.10
C LEU A 364 6.63 11.29 4.36
#